data_AF-G3GXU9-F1
#
_entry.id   AF-G3GXU9-F1
#
_cell.length_a   1.000
_cell.length_b   1.000
_cell.length_c   1.000
_cell.angle_alpha   90.00
_cell.angle_beta   90.00
_cell.angle_gamma   90.00
#
_symmetry.space_group_name_H-M   'P 1'
#
loop_
_entity.id
_entity.type
_entity.pdbx_description
1 polymer ?
#
loop_
_entity_poly.entity_id
_entity_poly.type
_entity_poly.pdbx_seq_one_letter_code
_entity_poly.pdbx_strand_id
1 'polypeptide(L)'
;MINRWILQAAFLLWFLPIALSINYKELELKQRKCNSECLEVLRQLHGPLCLNHRMDFKIPMEVKHPGQMEKRNVALIIEEMLQNIFIVFNSNYSSTGWNKTIVESFLDKLYKQIDFLKKILKEMPKNESLTTRDSTIPRLKSYYERMQRYLEDNGHSSCAWMVTQAEVLRNFMFIKRLTRIF
;
A
#
# COMPACT_ATOMS: atom_id res chain seq x y z
N MET A 1 56.06 13.64 -8.00
CA MET A 1 54.94 14.11 -7.15
C MET A 1 53.53 13.79 -7.70
N ILE A 2 53.38 13.28 -8.93
CA ILE A 2 52.06 13.04 -9.56
C ILE A 2 51.37 11.74 -9.08
N ASN A 3 52.12 10.70 -8.72
CA ASN A 3 51.55 9.40 -8.29
C ASN A 3 50.75 9.43 -6.98
N ARG A 4 51.01 10.39 -6.08
CA ARG A 4 50.31 10.46 -4.79
C ARG A 4 48.85 10.89 -4.96
N TRP A 5 48.58 11.75 -5.93
CA TRP A 5 47.23 12.24 -6.25
C TRP A 5 46.37 11.17 -6.93
N ILE A 6 46.99 10.33 -7.78
CA ILE A 6 46.31 9.22 -8.46
C ILE A 6 45.89 8.15 -7.43
N LEU A 7 46.76 7.81 -6.49
CA LEU A 7 46.46 6.88 -5.39
C LEU A 7 45.34 7.41 -4.48
N GLN A 8 45.37 8.71 -4.15
CA GLN A 8 44.32 9.34 -3.32
C GLN A 8 42.97 9.42 -4.04
N ALA A 9 42.96 9.71 -5.35
CA ALA A 9 41.75 9.71 -6.16
C ALA A 9 41.15 8.30 -6.33
N ALA A 10 41.99 7.28 -6.52
CA ALA A 10 41.58 5.88 -6.61
C ALA A 10 40.96 5.38 -5.29
N PHE A 11 41.49 5.81 -4.14
CA PHE A 11 40.93 5.49 -2.82
C PHE A 11 39.56 6.13 -2.59
N LEU A 12 39.36 7.40 -3.04
CA LEU A 12 38.08 8.10 -2.93
C LEU A 12 36.98 7.49 -3.83
N LEU A 13 37.35 6.95 -5.00
CA LEU A 13 36.43 6.22 -5.88
C LEU A 13 35.96 4.88 -5.28
N TRP A 14 36.76 4.28 -4.38
CA TRP A 14 36.41 3.02 -3.72
C TRP A 14 35.39 3.18 -2.59
N PHE A 15 35.28 4.39 -2.03
CA PHE A 15 34.29 4.74 -1.01
C PHE A 15 33.01 5.35 -1.55
N LEU A 16 32.85 5.49 -2.88
CA LEU A 16 31.54 5.82 -3.43
C LEU A 16 30.62 4.65 -3.09
N PRO A 17 29.59 4.85 -2.24
CA PRO A 17 28.56 3.85 -2.08
C PRO A 17 28.02 3.62 -3.49
N ILE A 18 28.03 2.38 -3.97
CA ILE A 18 27.24 2.00 -5.13
C ILE A 18 25.80 2.25 -4.69
N ALA A 19 25.30 3.46 -4.93
CA ALA A 19 23.91 3.75 -4.80
C ALA A 19 23.24 2.85 -5.83
N LEU A 20 22.70 1.72 -5.39
CA LEU A 20 21.79 0.92 -6.19
C LEU A 20 20.67 1.87 -6.61
N SER A 21 20.72 2.35 -7.84
CA SER A 21 19.72 3.27 -8.35
C SER A 21 18.44 2.48 -8.45
N ILE A 22 17.44 2.83 -7.64
CA ILE A 22 16.16 2.13 -7.68
C ILE A 22 15.53 2.31 -9.06
N ASN A 23 15.16 1.18 -9.66
CA ASN A 23 14.40 1.17 -10.88
C ASN A 23 12.93 1.46 -10.61
N TYR A 24 12.59 2.75 -10.53
CA TYR A 24 11.21 3.19 -10.28
C TYR A 24 10.24 2.72 -11.38
N LYS A 25 10.71 2.51 -12.61
CA LYS A 25 9.88 2.00 -13.69
C LYS A 25 9.46 0.55 -13.47
N GLU A 26 10.40 -0.27 -13.00
CA GLU A 26 10.10 -1.65 -12.64
C GLU A 26 9.17 -1.72 -11.42
N LEU A 27 9.40 -0.89 -10.40
CA LEU A 27 8.50 -0.75 -9.26
C LEU A 27 7.08 -0.39 -9.71
N GLU A 28 6.94 0.60 -10.60
CA GLU A 28 5.66 1.01 -11.18
C GLU A 28 4.95 -0.17 -11.87
N LEU A 29 5.64 -0.86 -12.77
CA LEU A 29 5.08 -1.98 -13.53
C LEU A 29 4.66 -3.13 -12.61
N LYS A 30 5.49 -3.46 -11.61
CA LYS A 30 5.20 -4.50 -10.63
C LYS A 30 3.97 -4.15 -9.80
N GLN A 31 3.88 -2.91 -9.29
CA GLN A 31 2.72 -2.44 -8.53
C GLN A 31 1.45 -2.46 -9.38
N ARG A 32 1.50 -2.00 -10.63
CA ARG A 32 0.34 -2.05 -11.55
C ARG A 32 -0.16 -3.48 -11.76
N LYS A 33 0.77 -4.43 -11.98
CA LYS A 33 0.43 -5.85 -12.14
C LYS A 33 -0.24 -6.40 -10.88
N CYS A 34 0.40 -6.27 -9.72
CA CYS A 34 -0.15 -6.77 -8.45
C CYS A 34 -1.51 -6.14 -8.12
N ASN A 35 -1.67 -4.83 -8.29
CA ASN A 35 -2.95 -4.14 -8.08
C ASN A 35 -4.06 -4.69 -8.99
N SER A 36 -3.73 -5.00 -10.26
CA SER A 36 -4.69 -5.58 -11.19
C SER A 36 -5.15 -6.97 -10.75
N GLU A 37 -4.20 -7.82 -10.38
CA GLU A 37 -4.50 -9.18 -9.90
C GLU A 37 -5.32 -9.16 -8.60
N CYS A 38 -4.97 -8.28 -7.65
CA CYS A 38 -5.74 -8.10 -6.42
C CYS A 38 -7.17 -7.62 -6.70
N LEU A 39 -7.34 -6.66 -7.62
CA LEU A 39 -8.66 -6.17 -8.02
C LEU A 39 -9.50 -7.25 -8.72
N GLU A 40 -8.88 -8.11 -9.53
CA GLU A 40 -9.55 -9.22 -10.21
C GLU A 40 -10.12 -10.22 -9.21
N VAL A 41 -9.33 -10.61 -8.22
CA VAL A 41 -9.77 -11.53 -7.15
C VAL A 41 -10.83 -10.86 -6.28
N LEU A 42 -10.61 -9.62 -5.86
CA LEU A 42 -11.53 -8.90 -4.96
C LEU A 42 -12.94 -8.73 -5.57
N ARG A 43 -13.05 -8.60 -6.90
CA ARG A 43 -14.35 -8.47 -7.60
C ARG A 43 -15.15 -9.77 -7.68
N GLN A 44 -14.53 -10.92 -7.43
CA GLN A 44 -15.22 -12.21 -7.41
C GLN A 44 -15.94 -12.46 -6.09
N LEU A 45 -15.68 -11.64 -5.06
CA LEU A 45 -16.41 -11.68 -3.81
C LEU A 45 -17.76 -10.96 -4.01
N HIS A 46 -18.84 -11.73 -4.05
CA HIS A 46 -20.19 -11.23 -4.26
C HIS A 46 -20.99 -11.26 -2.96
N GLY A 47 -22.07 -10.48 -2.89
CA GLY A 47 -22.94 -10.44 -1.73
C GLY A 47 -24.12 -9.50 -1.92
N PRO A 48 -24.89 -9.24 -0.85
CA PRO A 48 -26.13 -8.47 -0.92
C PRO A 48 -25.90 -6.99 -1.27
N LEU A 49 -26.96 -6.35 -1.79
CA LEU A 49 -27.01 -4.90 -1.97
C LEU A 49 -27.29 -4.22 -0.62
N CYS A 50 -26.36 -3.42 -0.13
CA CYS A 50 -26.38 -2.87 1.24
C CYS A 50 -26.47 -1.34 1.27
N LEU A 51 -27.50 -0.79 0.62
CA LEU A 51 -27.68 0.65 0.46
C LEU A 51 -27.80 1.41 1.79
N ASN A 52 -28.42 0.79 2.81
CA ASN A 52 -28.63 1.40 4.13
C ASN A 52 -27.40 1.35 5.05
N HIS A 53 -26.35 0.62 4.65
CA HIS A 53 -25.13 0.43 5.45
C HIS A 53 -23.97 1.33 4.99
N ARG A 54 -24.22 2.25 4.05
CA ARG A 54 -23.19 3.13 3.46
C ARG A 54 -22.46 3.91 4.55
N MET A 55 -21.14 3.85 4.50
CA MET A 55 -20.25 4.54 5.42
C MET A 55 -19.20 5.32 4.64
N ASP A 56 -18.96 6.57 5.02
CA ASP A 56 -17.80 7.34 4.55
C ASP A 56 -16.69 7.25 5.58
N PHE A 57 -15.71 6.38 5.32
CA PHE A 57 -14.58 6.13 6.22
C PHE A 57 -13.59 7.30 6.30
N LYS A 58 -13.76 8.35 5.49
CA LYS A 58 -12.92 9.57 5.48
C LYS A 58 -11.45 9.26 5.16
N ILE A 59 -11.18 8.71 3.98
CA ILE A 59 -9.79 8.51 3.52
C ILE A 59 -9.04 9.87 3.50
N PRO A 60 -7.76 9.92 3.93
CA PRO A 60 -6.97 11.14 4.02
C PRO A 60 -6.90 11.92 2.69
N MET A 61 -6.90 13.24 2.79
CA MET A 61 -6.93 14.13 1.63
C MET A 61 -5.65 14.01 0.80
N GLU A 62 -4.53 13.76 1.47
CA GLU A 62 -3.20 13.55 0.91
C GLU A 62 -3.18 12.34 -0.03
N VAL A 63 -3.96 11.29 0.27
CA VAL A 63 -4.09 10.13 -0.61
C VAL A 63 -5.02 10.39 -1.79
N LYS A 64 -6.10 11.15 -1.56
CA LYS A 64 -7.00 11.59 -2.65
C LYS A 64 -6.29 12.52 -3.64
N HIS A 65 -5.42 13.40 -3.14
CA HIS A 65 -4.74 14.44 -3.91
C HIS A 65 -3.24 14.46 -3.55
N PRO A 66 -2.45 13.51 -4.10
CA PRO A 66 -1.06 13.29 -3.67
C PRO A 66 -0.06 14.39 -4.04
N GLY A 67 -0.49 15.49 -4.67
CA GLY A 67 0.37 16.64 -4.98
C GLY A 67 1.73 16.23 -5.58
N GLN A 68 2.81 16.84 -5.07
CA GLN A 68 4.19 16.47 -5.36
C GLN A 68 4.81 15.73 -4.17
N MET A 69 4.40 14.48 -3.94
CA MET A 69 5.03 13.61 -2.95
C MET A 69 6.34 13.01 -3.48
N GLU A 70 7.34 12.93 -2.61
CA GLU A 70 8.55 12.15 -2.89
C GLU A 70 8.21 10.67 -3.13
N LYS A 71 8.90 10.03 -4.08
CA LYS A 71 8.66 8.62 -4.44
C LYS A 71 8.77 7.67 -3.24
N ARG A 72 9.71 7.91 -2.31
CA ARG A 72 9.81 7.12 -1.08
C ARG A 72 8.54 7.22 -0.23
N ASN A 73 7.99 8.44 -0.07
CA ASN A 73 6.77 8.66 0.72
C ASN A 73 5.57 7.99 0.05
N VAL A 74 5.49 8.03 -1.28
CA VAL A 74 4.49 7.27 -2.04
C VAL A 74 4.61 5.77 -1.80
N ALA A 75 5.82 5.21 -1.83
CA ALA A 75 6.04 3.80 -1.54
C ALA A 75 5.63 3.43 -0.11
N LEU A 76 5.97 4.26 0.90
CA LEU A 76 5.54 4.07 2.29
C LEU A 76 4.01 4.13 2.43
N ILE A 77 3.35 5.08 1.78
CA ILE A 77 1.89 5.20 1.80
C ILE A 77 1.22 3.97 1.18
N ILE A 78 1.67 3.53 0.01
CA ILE A 78 1.13 2.33 -0.63
C ILE A 78 1.33 1.11 0.26
N GLU A 79 2.52 0.97 0.83
CA GLU A 79 2.87 -0.14 1.72
C GLU A 79 1.96 -0.18 2.97
N GLU A 80 1.77 0.96 3.64
CA GLU A 80 0.86 1.11 4.78
C GLU A 80 -0.60 0.79 4.40
N MET A 81 -1.06 1.27 3.24
CA MET A 81 -2.42 0.95 2.76
C MET A 81 -2.60 -0.56 2.56
N LEU A 82 -1.64 -1.23 1.89
CA LEU A 82 -1.73 -2.66 1.63
C LEU A 82 -1.65 -3.49 2.93
N GLN A 83 -0.79 -3.10 3.87
CA GLN A 83 -0.73 -3.74 5.18
C GLN A 83 -2.07 -3.67 5.92
N ASN A 84 -2.70 -2.50 5.97
CA ASN A 84 -3.96 -2.37 6.68
C ASN A 84 -5.12 -3.07 5.95
N ILE A 85 -5.12 -3.11 4.62
CA ILE A 85 -6.08 -3.93 3.85
C ILE A 85 -5.92 -5.41 4.22
N PHE A 86 -4.67 -5.90 4.30
CA PHE A 86 -4.40 -7.28 4.72
C PHE A 86 -4.97 -7.56 6.12
N ILE A 87 -4.75 -6.66 7.08
CA ILE A 87 -5.29 -6.80 8.45
C ILE A 87 -6.82 -6.86 8.45
N VAL A 88 -7.47 -5.96 7.71
CA VAL A 88 -8.94 -5.95 7.57
C VAL A 88 -9.44 -7.30 7.04
N PHE A 89 -8.88 -7.79 5.93
CA PHE A 89 -9.32 -9.05 5.30
C PHE A 89 -8.89 -10.31 6.05
N ASN A 90 -7.94 -10.20 6.98
CA ASN A 90 -7.56 -11.29 7.88
C ASN A 90 -8.48 -11.41 9.12
N SER A 91 -9.59 -10.67 9.15
CA SER A 91 -10.63 -10.74 10.18
C SER A 91 -11.71 -11.78 9.84
N ASN A 92 -12.65 -12.05 10.76
CA ASN A 92 -13.72 -13.01 10.50
C ASN A 92 -14.73 -12.51 9.45
N TYR A 93 -14.81 -13.23 8.32
CA TYR A 93 -15.76 -12.98 7.22
C TYR A 93 -16.79 -14.11 7.05
N SER A 94 -16.96 -15.01 8.02
CA SER A 94 -17.82 -16.19 7.89
C SER A 94 -19.28 -15.88 7.52
N SER A 95 -19.79 -14.71 7.93
CA SER A 95 -21.14 -14.22 7.65
C SER A 95 -21.41 -13.90 6.18
N THR A 96 -20.37 -13.74 5.37
CA THR A 96 -20.46 -13.33 3.96
C THR A 96 -20.85 -14.49 3.04
N GLY A 97 -20.53 -15.72 3.44
CA GLY A 97 -20.57 -16.88 2.54
C GLY A 97 -19.51 -16.83 1.43
N TRP A 98 -18.52 -15.94 1.50
CA TRP A 98 -17.45 -15.86 0.51
C TRP A 98 -16.63 -17.14 0.43
N ASN A 99 -16.19 -17.47 -0.79
CA ASN A 99 -15.29 -18.59 -1.01
C ASN A 99 -13.93 -18.30 -0.36
N LYS A 100 -13.58 -19.11 0.65
CA LYS A 100 -12.34 -19.01 1.42
C LYS A 100 -11.10 -18.97 0.53
N THR A 101 -11.06 -19.80 -0.52
CA THR A 101 -9.93 -19.87 -1.46
C THR A 101 -9.71 -18.54 -2.21
N ILE A 102 -10.79 -17.81 -2.51
CA ILE A 102 -10.69 -16.49 -3.17
C ILE A 102 -10.10 -15.47 -2.20
N VAL A 103 -10.54 -15.47 -0.94
CA VAL A 103 -10.01 -14.56 0.10
C VAL A 103 -8.55 -14.89 0.41
N GLU A 104 -8.18 -16.16 0.53
CA GLU A 104 -6.80 -16.60 0.74
C GLU A 104 -5.90 -16.21 -0.45
N SER A 105 -6.37 -16.39 -1.69
CA SER A 105 -5.67 -15.92 -2.90
C SER A 105 -5.43 -14.40 -2.90
N PHE A 106 -6.41 -13.63 -2.44
CA PHE A 106 -6.27 -12.18 -2.29
C PHE A 106 -5.22 -11.80 -1.25
N LEU A 107 -5.27 -12.43 -0.06
CA LEU A 107 -4.31 -12.20 1.03
C LEU A 107 -2.88 -12.59 0.62
N ASP A 108 -2.70 -13.71 -0.09
CA ASP A 108 -1.40 -14.14 -0.61
C ASP A 108 -0.79 -13.15 -1.61
N LYS A 109 -1.62 -12.61 -2.51
CA LYS A 109 -1.18 -11.60 -3.48
C LYS A 109 -0.79 -10.30 -2.79
N LEU A 110 -1.59 -9.85 -1.82
CA LEU A 110 -1.26 -8.70 -0.98
C LEU A 110 0.06 -8.90 -0.23
N TYR A 111 0.22 -10.05 0.43
CA TYR A 111 1.43 -10.36 1.18
C TYR A 111 2.69 -10.29 0.30
N LYS A 112 2.66 -10.90 -0.88
CA LYS A 112 3.77 -10.86 -1.85
C LYS A 112 4.07 -9.43 -2.31
N GLN A 113 3.04 -8.61 -2.52
CA GLN A 113 3.20 -7.20 -2.90
C GLN A 113 3.83 -6.37 -1.76
N ILE A 114 3.40 -6.60 -0.52
CA ILE A 114 3.92 -5.94 0.69
C ILE A 114 5.39 -6.33 0.89
N ASP A 115 5.74 -7.61 0.82
CA ASP A 115 7.12 -8.08 0.98
C ASP A 115 8.06 -7.46 -0.07
N PHE A 116 7.62 -7.38 -1.32
CA PHE A 116 8.35 -6.70 -2.38
C PHE A 116 8.57 -5.22 -2.06
N LEU A 117 7.53 -4.48 -1.66
CA LEU A 117 7.65 -3.07 -1.28
C LEU A 117 8.60 -2.86 -0.10
N LYS A 118 8.54 -3.72 0.93
CA LYS A 118 9.43 -3.67 2.08
C LYS A 118 10.90 -3.83 1.69
N LYS A 119 11.21 -4.73 0.74
CA LYS A 119 12.56 -4.90 0.21
C LYS A 119 13.05 -3.64 -0.49
N ILE A 120 12.25 -3.10 -1.42
CA ILE A 120 12.59 -1.87 -2.15
C ILE A 120 12.74 -0.66 -1.20
N LEU A 121 11.87 -0.53 -0.19
CA LEU A 121 11.93 0.56 0.79
C LEU A 121 13.19 0.53 1.66
N LYS A 122 13.80 -0.65 1.89
CA LYS A 122 15.08 -0.80 2.58
C LYS A 122 16.24 -0.29 1.73
N GLU A 123 16.15 -0.46 0.42
CA GLU A 123 17.16 0.01 -0.55
C GLU A 123 17.02 1.50 -0.86
N MET A 124 15.84 2.09 -0.67
CA MET A 124 15.65 3.52 -0.82
C MET A 124 16.54 4.29 0.17
N PRO A 125 17.17 5.41 -0.24
CA PRO A 125 17.83 6.31 0.71
C PRO A 125 16.80 6.93 1.64
N LYS A 126 17.09 6.98 2.95
CA LYS A 126 16.24 7.67 3.92
C LYS A 126 16.46 9.17 3.71
N ASN A 127 15.44 9.89 3.28
CA ASN A 127 15.51 11.34 3.24
C ASN A 127 15.32 11.89 4.66
N GLU A 128 16.16 12.85 5.06
CA GLU A 128 16.06 13.56 6.33
C GLU A 128 14.82 14.49 6.37
N SER A 129 14.19 14.78 5.22
CA SER A 129 12.90 15.48 5.08
C SER A 129 11.73 14.58 5.53
N LEU A 130 11.71 14.28 6.82
CA LEU A 130 10.69 13.51 7.54
C LEU A 130 9.27 14.09 7.48
N THR A 131 9.06 15.27 6.88
CA THR A 131 7.86 16.08 7.03
C THR A 131 6.58 15.45 6.48
N THR A 132 6.64 14.60 5.45
CA THR A 132 5.44 13.88 4.96
C THR A 132 5.08 12.66 5.82
N ARG A 133 6.07 12.12 6.56
CA ARG A 133 5.89 10.95 7.43
C ARG A 133 4.97 11.28 8.61
N ASP A 134 5.02 12.52 9.09
CA ASP A 134 4.48 12.87 10.41
C ASP A 134 2.95 12.97 10.48
N SER A 135 2.24 13.17 9.37
CA SER A 135 0.77 13.32 9.41
C SER A 135 -0.02 12.31 8.58
N THR A 136 0.50 11.84 7.42
CA THR A 136 -0.32 11.01 6.51
C THR A 136 -0.47 9.57 7.02
N ILE A 137 0.61 8.95 7.48
CA ILE A 137 0.60 7.55 7.95
C ILE A 137 -0.31 7.38 9.18
N PRO A 138 -0.23 8.22 10.24
CA PRO A 138 -1.18 8.15 11.34
C PRO A 138 -2.64 8.31 10.90
N ARG A 139 -2.93 9.23 9.98
CA ARG A 139 -4.28 9.43 9.43
C ARG A 139 -4.79 8.21 8.65
N LEU A 140 -3.88 7.52 7.94
CA LEU A 140 -4.20 6.26 7.27
C LEU A 140 -4.52 5.15 8.26
N LYS A 141 -3.73 5.00 9.33
CA LYS A 141 -4.03 4.04 10.40
C LYS A 141 -5.41 4.29 11.00
N SER A 142 -5.70 5.53 11.37
CA SER A 142 -7.03 5.89 11.88
C SER A 142 -8.15 5.66 10.87
N TYR A 143 -7.89 5.77 9.56
CA TYR A 143 -8.84 5.44 8.51
C TYR A 143 -9.19 3.94 8.49
N TYR A 144 -8.20 3.06 8.60
CA TYR A 144 -8.45 1.61 8.64
C TYR A 144 -8.96 1.13 10.01
N GLU A 145 -8.58 1.78 11.10
CA GLU A 145 -9.19 1.56 12.42
C GLU A 145 -10.69 1.86 12.43
N ARG A 146 -11.15 2.88 11.68
CA ARG A 146 -12.60 3.13 11.51
C ARG A 146 -13.27 2.02 10.72
N MET A 147 -12.57 1.41 9.76
CA MET A 147 -13.09 0.29 8.98
C MET A 147 -13.22 -0.98 9.81
N GLN A 148 -12.23 -1.28 10.65
CA GLN A 148 -12.27 -2.40 11.60
C GLN A 148 -13.39 -2.19 12.64
N ARG A 149 -13.46 -1.02 13.28
CA ARG A 149 -14.56 -0.71 14.21
C ARG A 149 -15.93 -0.79 13.57
N TYR A 150 -16.07 -0.32 12.33
CA TYR A 150 -17.33 -0.46 11.59
C TYR A 150 -17.73 -1.93 11.40
N LEU A 151 -16.78 -2.83 11.09
CA LEU A 151 -17.07 -4.27 11.03
C LEU A 151 -17.52 -4.80 12.39
N GLU A 152 -16.83 -4.43 13.47
CA GLU A 152 -17.15 -4.83 14.85
C GLU A 152 -18.55 -4.34 15.28
N ASP A 153 -18.82 -3.05 15.14
CA ASP A 153 -20.09 -2.39 15.49
C ASP A 153 -21.28 -2.96 14.71
N ASN A 154 -21.04 -3.50 13.51
CA ASN A 154 -22.07 -4.12 12.67
C ASN A 154 -22.03 -5.65 12.73
N GLY A 155 -21.39 -6.23 13.76
CA GLY A 155 -21.38 -7.66 14.04
C GLY A 155 -20.79 -8.51 12.92
N HIS A 156 -19.83 -7.95 12.17
CA HIS A 156 -19.28 -8.53 10.95
C HIS A 156 -20.36 -8.99 9.97
N SER A 157 -21.51 -8.31 9.87
CA SER A 157 -22.58 -8.74 8.97
C SER A 157 -22.13 -8.79 7.50
N SER A 158 -22.82 -9.61 6.68
CA SER A 158 -22.58 -9.66 5.23
C SER A 158 -22.63 -8.27 4.60
N CYS A 159 -23.54 -7.41 5.07
CA CYS A 159 -23.62 -6.04 4.58
C CYS A 159 -22.44 -5.14 4.98
N ALA A 160 -21.96 -5.26 6.22
CA ALA A 160 -20.77 -4.52 6.64
C ALA A 160 -19.56 -4.91 5.78
N TRP A 161 -19.42 -6.20 5.47
CA TRP A 161 -18.36 -6.68 4.59
C TRP A 161 -18.48 -6.18 3.15
N MET A 162 -19.69 -6.13 2.58
CA MET A 162 -19.88 -5.57 1.23
C MET A 162 -19.53 -4.08 1.16
N VAL A 163 -19.82 -3.30 2.22
CA VAL A 163 -19.41 -1.89 2.33
C VAL A 163 -17.90 -1.76 2.45
N THR A 164 -17.27 -2.57 3.30
CA THR A 164 -15.81 -2.64 3.46
C THR A 164 -15.11 -3.04 2.16
N GLN A 165 -15.61 -4.06 1.45
CA GLN A 165 -15.08 -4.48 0.16
C GLN A 165 -15.16 -3.36 -0.88
N ALA A 166 -16.29 -2.65 -0.95
CA ALA A 166 -16.45 -1.50 -1.86
C ALA A 166 -15.45 -0.39 -1.55
N GLU A 167 -15.20 -0.10 -0.27
CA GLU A 167 -14.19 0.87 0.13
C GLU A 167 -12.76 0.36 -0.20
N VAL A 168 -12.45 -0.94 -0.04
CA VAL A 168 -11.14 -1.48 -0.45
C VAL A 168 -10.95 -1.45 -1.96
N LEU A 169 -12.00 -1.72 -2.76
CA LEU A 169 -11.97 -1.50 -4.21
C LEU A 169 -11.62 -0.03 -4.54
N ARG A 170 -12.16 0.93 -3.77
CA ARG A 170 -11.82 2.35 -3.88
C ARG A 170 -10.37 2.64 -3.46
N ASN A 171 -9.85 1.97 -2.44
CA ASN A 171 -8.43 2.08 -2.05
C ASN A 171 -7.49 1.71 -3.20
N PHE A 172 -7.77 0.63 -3.93
CA PHE A 172 -6.97 0.27 -5.11
C PHE A 172 -7.01 1.31 -6.23
N MET A 173 -8.08 2.11 -6.34
CA MET A 173 -8.10 3.26 -7.26
C MET A 173 -7.13 4.36 -6.82
N PHE A 174 -7.03 4.63 -5.52
CA PHE A 174 -6.04 5.56 -4.98
C PHE A 174 -4.62 5.02 -5.13
N ILE A 175 -4.38 3.74 -4.83
CA ILE A 175 -3.08 3.09 -5.01
C ILE A 175 -2.64 3.15 -6.48
N LYS A 176 -3.57 2.89 -7.43
CA LYS A 176 -3.29 3.03 -8.87
C LYS A 176 -2.88 4.45 -9.24
N ARG A 177 -3.49 5.48 -8.63
CA ARG A 177 -3.10 6.88 -8.84
C ARG A 177 -1.71 7.18 -8.26
N LEU A 178 -1.45 6.73 -7.04
CA LEU A 178 -0.15 6.87 -6.36
C LEU A 178 0.97 6.20 -7.14
N THR A 179 0.72 5.02 -7.69
CA THR A 179 1.71 4.25 -8.47
C THR A 179 2.23 5.02 -9.69
N ARG A 180 1.46 5.97 -10.24
CA ARG A 180 1.89 6.80 -11.39
C ARG A 180 2.99 7.82 -11.04
N ILE A 181 3.33 7.98 -9.77
CA ILE A 181 4.36 8.93 -9.30
C ILE A 181 5.77 8.31 -9.39
N PHE A 182 5.87 6.98 -9.39
CA PHE A 182 7.13 6.27 -9.61
C PHE A 182 7.63 6.49 -11.03
#